data_AF-A0A352J444-F1
#
_entry.id   AF-A0A352J444-F1
#
_cell.length_a   1.000
_cell.length_b   1.000
_cell.length_c   1.000
_cell.angle_alpha   90.00
_cell.angle_beta   90.00
_cell.angle_gamma   90.00
#
_symmetry.space_group_name_H-M   'P 1'
#
loop_
_entity.id
_entity.type
_entity.pdbx_description
1 polymer ?
#
loop_
_entity_poly.entity_id
_entity_poly.type
_entity_poly.pdbx_seq_one_letter_code
_entity_poly.pdbx_strand_id
1 'polypeptide(L)'
;MFEKITVHLENGKKLLINSPGNSKLTRYISDFRLNGKTYTKNYVKHQDLMGGARIDVQMSDKPNKTRGTLKSDFPYSFSNENK
;
A
#
# COMPACT_ATOMS: atom_id res chain seq x y z
N MET A 1 2.24 -13.50 9.20
CA MET A 1 1.96 -12.56 8.09
C MET A 1 2.30 -13.27 6.78
N PHE A 2 1.73 -12.84 5.66
CA PHE A 2 1.79 -13.59 4.39
C PHE A 2 2.66 -12.87 3.35
N GLU A 3 3.32 -13.63 2.49
CA GLU A 3 4.08 -13.10 1.35
C GLU A 3 3.22 -12.86 0.11
N LYS A 4 2.06 -13.52 0.04
CA LYS A 4 1.10 -13.36 -1.05
C LYS A 4 -0.31 -13.54 -0.54
N ILE A 5 -1.20 -12.64 -0.93
CA ILE A 5 -2.63 -12.69 -0.63
C ILE A 5 -3.39 -12.43 -1.93
N THR A 6 -4.45 -13.19 -2.16
CA THR A 6 -5.43 -12.93 -3.21
C THR A 6 -6.79 -12.80 -2.56
N VAL A 7 -7.42 -11.64 -2.76
CA VAL A 7 -8.79 -11.38 -2.31
C VAL A 7 -9.69 -11.37 -3.54
N HIS A 8 -10.76 -12.15 -3.47
CA HIS A 8 -11.81 -12.18 -4.48
C HIS A 8 -12.90 -11.20 -4.06
N LEU A 9 -13.16 -10.20 -4.90
CA LEU A 9 -14.18 -9.18 -4.64
C LEU A 9 -15.53 -9.65 -5.17
N GLU A 10 -16.62 -9.16 -4.57
CA GLU A 10 -17.99 -9.51 -4.95
C GLU A 10 -18.31 -9.14 -6.41
N ASN A 11 -17.67 -8.10 -6.94
CA ASN A 11 -17.81 -7.69 -8.34
C ASN A 11 -17.02 -8.57 -9.34
N GLY A 12 -16.49 -9.71 -8.89
CA GLY A 12 -15.73 -10.66 -9.69
C GLY A 12 -14.26 -10.29 -9.94
N LYS A 13 -13.83 -9.09 -9.52
CA LYS A 13 -12.43 -8.66 -9.65
C LYS A 13 -11.56 -9.21 -8.53
N LYS A 14 -10.24 -9.05 -8.68
CA LYS A 14 -9.25 -9.55 -7.73
C LYS A 14 -8.37 -8.42 -7.21
N LEU A 15 -8.06 -8.50 -5.92
CA LEU A 15 -6.99 -7.75 -5.28
C LEU A 15 -5.85 -8.73 -4.99
N LEU A 16 -4.69 -8.47 -5.59
CA LEU A 16 -3.46 -9.24 -5.40
C LEU A 16 -2.50 -8.42 -4.56
N ILE A 17 -2.05 -8.96 -3.44
CA ILE A 17 -1.03 -8.33 -2.59
C ILE A 17 0.18 -9.25 -2.57
N ASN A 18 1.32 -8.75 -3.03
CA ASN A 18 2.60 -9.44 -3.01
C ASN A 18 3.57 -8.69 -2.11
N SER A 19 4.18 -9.39 -1.17
CA SER A 19 5.14 -8.90 -0.19
C SER A 19 6.22 -9.96 0.03
N PRO A 20 7.02 -10.29 -1.01
CA PRO A 20 8.04 -11.33 -0.90
C PRO A 20 9.04 -11.01 0.21
N GLY A 21 9.43 -12.03 0.98
CA GLY A 21 10.35 -11.85 2.10
C GLY A 21 9.70 -11.19 3.32
N ASN A 22 8.36 -11.18 3.43
CA ASN A 22 7.67 -10.68 4.61
C ASN A 22 7.85 -11.64 5.79
N SER A 23 8.60 -11.20 6.79
CA SER A 23 8.93 -12.00 7.98
C SER A 23 8.92 -11.13 9.24
N LYS A 24 9.17 -11.76 10.40
CA LYS A 24 9.35 -11.00 11.65
C LYS A 24 10.55 -10.05 11.59
N LEU A 25 11.58 -10.38 10.80
CA LEU A 25 12.81 -9.58 10.68
C LEU A 25 12.66 -8.43 9.69
N THR A 26 11.79 -8.56 8.69
CA THR A 26 11.64 -7.65 7.53
C THR A 26 10.27 -6.98 7.54
N ARG A 27 9.98 -6.26 8.63
CA ARG A 27 8.63 -5.74 8.91
C ARG A 27 8.32 -4.37 8.31
N TYR A 28 9.31 -3.65 7.81
CA TYR A 28 9.14 -2.31 7.27
C TYR A 28 8.84 -2.35 5.77
N ILE A 29 8.07 -1.38 5.31
CA ILE A 29 7.84 -1.14 3.89
C ILE A 29 8.91 -0.16 3.39
N SER A 30 9.78 -0.60 2.48
CA SER A 30 10.76 0.27 1.83
C SER A 30 10.20 0.94 0.58
N ASP A 31 9.41 0.22 -0.22
CA ASP A 31 8.70 0.71 -1.40
C ASP A 31 7.31 0.08 -1.50
N PHE A 32 6.39 0.77 -2.16
CA PHE A 32 5.02 0.33 -2.37
C PHE A 32 4.57 0.72 -3.77
N ARG A 33 4.06 -0.26 -4.53
CA ARG A 33 3.53 -0.05 -5.88
C ARG A 33 2.08 -0.45 -5.96
N LEU A 34 1.29 0.41 -6.60
CA LEU A 34 -0.11 0.16 -6.92
C LEU A 34 -0.24 0.07 -8.44
N ASN A 35 -0.65 -1.09 -8.94
CA ASN A 35 -0.78 -1.37 -10.36
C ASN A 35 0.50 -1.04 -11.15
N GLY A 36 1.65 -1.44 -10.58
CA GLY A 36 2.98 -1.25 -11.18
C GLY A 36 3.58 0.16 -11.02
N LYS A 37 2.83 1.15 -10.52
CA LYS A 37 3.31 2.52 -10.32
C LYS A 37 3.75 2.75 -8.88
N THR A 38 4.88 3.44 -8.70
CA THR A 38 5.34 3.88 -7.38
C THR A 38 4.25 4.70 -6.70
N TYR A 39 3.98 4.37 -5.44
CA TYR A 39 2.87 4.93 -4.69
C TYR A 39 3.30 5.21 -3.24
N THR A 40 3.50 6.50 -2.96
CA THR A 40 4.10 7.00 -1.71
C THR A 40 3.09 7.21 -0.59
N LYS A 41 1.79 7.34 -0.93
CA LYS A 41 0.74 7.67 0.04
C LYS A 41 0.60 6.58 1.09
N ASN A 42 0.16 6.98 2.29
CA ASN A 42 -0.08 6.09 3.42
C ASN A 42 -1.53 5.54 3.45
N TYR A 43 -2.27 5.72 2.37
CA TYR A 43 -3.64 5.24 2.20
C TYR A 43 -3.85 4.79 0.76
N VAL A 44 -4.78 3.88 0.53
CA VAL A 44 -5.27 3.50 -0.80
C VAL A 44 -6.73 3.88 -0.90
N LYS A 45 -7.20 4.32 -2.08
CA LYS A 45 -8.61 4.67 -2.25
C LYS A 45 -9.43 3.41 -2.48
N HIS A 46 -10.65 3.40 -1.96
CA HIS A 46 -11.60 2.31 -2.20
C HIS A 46 -11.80 2.03 -3.69
N GLN A 47 -11.95 3.08 -4.51
CA GLN A 47 -12.12 2.95 -5.95
C GLN A 47 -10.94 2.26 -6.64
N ASP A 48 -9.70 2.51 -6.19
CA ASP A 48 -8.51 1.86 -6.74
C ASP A 48 -8.53 0.35 -6.46
N LEU A 49 -9.01 -0.07 -5.29
CA LEU A 49 -9.15 -1.48 -4.92
C LEU A 49 -10.30 -2.15 -5.68
N MET A 50 -11.46 -1.50 -5.72
CA MET A 50 -12.67 -2.02 -6.39
C MET A 50 -12.51 -2.12 -7.90
N GLY A 51 -11.56 -1.38 -8.48
CA GLY A 51 -11.13 -1.51 -9.86
C GLY A 51 -10.46 -2.85 -10.19
N GLY A 52 -10.14 -3.66 -9.18
CA GLY A 52 -9.14 -4.72 -9.28
C GLY A 52 -7.75 -4.10 -9.14
N ALA A 53 -6.91 -4.65 -8.28
CA ALA A 53 -5.63 -4.05 -7.97
C ALA A 53 -4.53 -5.08 -7.74
N ARG A 54 -3.31 -4.68 -8.09
CA ARG A 54 -2.08 -5.36 -7.72
C ARG A 54 -1.27 -4.43 -6.84
N ILE A 55 -1.02 -4.87 -5.62
CA ILE A 55 -0.16 -4.20 -4.64
C ILE A 55 1.12 -5.02 -4.55
N ASP A 56 2.25 -4.38 -4.85
CA ASP A 56 3.58 -4.96 -4.64
C ASP A 56 4.29 -4.15 -3.55
N VAL A 57 4.67 -4.83 -2.47
CA VAL A 57 5.32 -4.24 -1.31
C VAL A 57 6.74 -4.76 -1.24
N GLN A 58 7.71 -3.85 -1.22
CA GLN A 58 9.09 -4.20 -0.94
C GLN A 58 9.31 -4.14 0.58
N MET A 59 9.63 -5.29 1.17
CA MET A 59 9.87 -5.44 2.60
C MET A 59 11.32 -5.10 2.97
N SER A 60 11.56 -4.68 4.22
CA SER A 60 12.87 -4.29 4.74
C SER A 60 12.99 -4.53 6.24
N ASP A 61 14.19 -4.83 6.71
CA ASP A 61 14.55 -4.93 8.13
C ASP A 61 14.78 -3.57 8.79
N LYS A 62 14.98 -2.52 7.98
CA LYS A 62 15.17 -1.14 8.39
C LYS A 62 14.04 -0.22 7.88
N PRO A 63 13.65 0.80 8.64
CA PRO A 63 12.63 1.75 8.21
C PRO A 63 13.14 2.62 7.05
N ASN A 64 12.29 2.82 6.05
CA ASN A 64 12.48 3.91 5.10
C ASN A 64 11.93 5.20 5.70
N LYS A 65 12.82 6.10 6.15
CA LYS A 65 12.45 7.36 6.83
C LYS A 65 11.94 8.45 5.88
N THR A 66 12.00 8.25 4.57
CA THR A 66 11.57 9.25 3.57
C THR A 66 10.26 8.88 2.88
N ARG A 67 9.82 7.62 2.93
CA ARG A 67 8.55 7.20 2.33
C ARG A 67 7.36 7.75 3.11
N GLY A 68 6.42 8.38 2.41
CA GLY A 68 5.11 8.75 2.97
C GLY A 68 5.17 9.92 3.96
N THR A 69 6.19 10.77 3.86
CA THR A 69 6.40 11.91 4.78
C THR A 69 5.91 13.24 4.23
N LEU A 70 5.54 13.30 2.94
CA LEU A 70 5.01 14.52 2.33
C LEU A 70 3.58 14.78 2.81
N LYS A 71 3.17 16.04 2.93
CA LYS A 71 1.79 16.41 3.31
C LYS A 71 0.73 15.77 2.39
N SER A 72 1.06 15.56 1.11
CA SER A 72 0.20 14.90 0.11
C SER A 72 0.08 13.38 0.28
N ASP A 73 0.94 12.76 1.10
CA ASP A 73 0.92 11.34 1.41
C ASP A 73 0.06 11.01 2.63
N PHE A 74 -0.31 12.03 3.41
CA PHE A 74 -1.16 11.87 4.58
C PHE A 74 -2.60 11.56 4.17
N PRO A 75 -3.32 10.72 4.95
CA PRO A 75 -4.72 10.47 4.72
C PRO A 75 -5.56 11.74 4.97
N TYR A 76 -6.82 11.66 4.55
CA TYR A 76 -7.80 12.71 4.81
C TYR A 76 -7.94 12.99 6.33
N SER A 77 -8.11 14.27 6.65
CA SER A 77 -8.55 14.75 7.96
C SER A 77 -9.34 16.04 7.76
N PHE A 78 -10.49 16.15 8.41
CA PHE A 78 -11.41 17.29 8.25
C PHE A 78 -10.72 18.63 8.58
N SER A 79 -9.83 18.66 9.57
CA SER A 79 -9.08 19.87 9.94
C SER A 79 -8.14 20.40 8.84
N ASN A 80 -7.90 19.62 7.78
CA ASN A 80 -7.09 20.03 6.63
C ASN A 80 -7.92 20.47 5.42
N GLU A 81 -9.26 20.36 5.47
CA GLU A 81 -10.14 20.59 4.31
C GLU A 81 -10.38 22.07 4.01
N ASN A 82 -10.35 22.94 5.03
CA ASN A 82 -10.69 24.36 4.94
C ASN A 82 -9.53 25.30 5.29
N LYS A 83 -8.30 24.98 4.87
CA LYS A 83 -7.14 25.87 5.03
C LYS A 83 -6.87 26.69 3.79
#